data_AF-A0A3P3QNA2-F1
#
_entry.id   AF-A0A3P3QNA2-F1
#
_cell.length_a   1.000
_cell.length_b   1.000
_cell.length_c   1.000
_cell.angle_alpha   90.00
_cell.angle_beta   90.00
_cell.angle_gamma   90.00
#
_symmetry.space_group_name_H-M   'P 1'
#
loop_
_entity.id
_entity.type
_entity.pdbx_description
1 polymer ?
#
loop_
_entity_poly.entity_id
_entity_poly.type
_entity_poly.pdbx_seq_one_letter_code
_entity_poly.pdbx_strand_id
1 'polypeptide(L)'
;MSDPVLKSKALGLMYGLLAGEVLGSAVEGLEPQERDERLKLDISELLLQNPWHTLSGQPTDSGELAVLLCRLLAHYGEYQEEGAWQAYEYWLRTEPFAVPAELKRALLSEQDEQSCATTALARVAPVALMVPYQSLPQLAAWAMADTALTHPNMLCQQISGLYVMALGHVLENDCSADQLYQLIKDWASQLKVDKAIVRAIDQALFMPPTDFDQPDSAVLICFQNAIWQLLYAQDYLDGMLDTLKRGGDTANNAAVAGALLGACYGVAEVPEFIRNAITHCRPLKGQFGVRQPRPECCWANETDYLTEQILSGRKKPA
;
A
#
# COMPACT_ATOMS: atom_id res chain seq x y z
N MET A 1 26.81 0.04 -0.91
CA MET A 1 25.87 -0.43 0.12
C MET A 1 24.95 0.74 0.38
N SER A 2 23.63 0.54 0.34
CA SER A 2 22.68 1.61 0.64
C SER A 2 22.90 2.11 2.07
N ASP A 3 22.62 3.39 2.30
CA ASP A 3 22.61 3.99 3.64
C ASP A 3 21.73 3.14 4.58
N PRO A 4 22.23 2.70 5.75
CA PRO A 4 21.46 1.92 6.71
C PRO A 4 20.12 2.56 7.10
N VAL A 5 20.06 3.90 7.19
CA VAL A 5 18.83 4.62 7.54
C VAL A 5 17.82 4.51 6.40
N LEU A 6 18.23 4.81 5.17
CA LEU A 6 17.41 4.65 3.97
C LEU A 6 16.91 3.21 3.84
N LYS A 7 17.77 2.21 4.05
CA LYS A 7 17.39 0.79 4.00
C LYS A 7 16.32 0.46 5.06
N SER A 8 16.48 0.95 6.29
CA SER A 8 15.51 0.74 7.37
C SER A 8 14.14 1.33 7.01
N LYS A 9 14.10 2.57 6.51
CA LYS A 9 12.87 3.25 6.09
C LYS A 9 12.21 2.58 4.89
N ALA A 10 13.00 2.16 3.90
CA ALA A 10 12.49 1.47 2.72
C ALA A 10 11.91 0.09 3.05
N LEU A 11 12.57 -0.68 3.93
CA LEU A 11 11.99 -1.92 4.44
C LEU A 11 10.76 -1.65 5.29
N GLY A 12 10.76 -0.58 6.07
CA GLY A 12 9.59 -0.12 6.83
C GLY A 12 8.40 0.19 5.92
N LEU A 13 8.63 0.88 4.79
CA LEU A 13 7.61 1.12 3.77
C LEU A 13 7.00 -0.18 3.26
N MET A 14 7.83 -1.12 2.80
CA MET A 14 7.33 -2.36 2.20
C MET A 14 6.65 -3.28 3.21
N TYR A 15 7.27 -3.48 4.37
CA TYR A 15 6.65 -4.27 5.45
C TYR A 15 5.44 -3.59 6.04
N GLY A 16 5.44 -2.25 6.14
CA GLY A 16 4.32 -1.48 6.63
C GLY A 16 3.09 -1.61 5.73
N LEU A 17 3.30 -1.58 4.40
CA LEU A 17 2.25 -1.84 3.42
C LEU A 17 1.67 -3.26 3.59
N LEU A 18 2.54 -4.27 3.53
CA LEU A 18 2.11 -5.68 3.55
C LEU A 18 1.50 -6.09 4.90
N ALA A 19 2.06 -5.64 6.01
CA ALA A 19 1.49 -5.89 7.33
C ALA A 19 0.14 -5.18 7.50
N GLY A 20 0.00 -3.96 6.98
CA GLY A 20 -1.26 -3.22 6.98
C GLY A 20 -2.35 -3.98 6.21
N GLU A 21 -2.07 -4.38 4.97
CA GLU A 21 -3.00 -5.14 4.13
C GLU A 21 -3.41 -6.47 4.80
N VAL A 22 -2.43 -7.28 5.24
CA VAL A 22 -2.71 -8.59 5.85
C VAL A 22 -3.56 -8.44 7.11
N LEU A 23 -3.26 -7.47 7.97
CA LEU A 23 -4.09 -7.16 9.14
C LEU A 23 -5.49 -6.69 8.72
N GLY A 24 -5.56 -5.77 7.76
CA GLY A 24 -6.82 -5.18 7.28
C GLY A 24 -7.76 -6.19 6.66
N SER A 25 -7.24 -7.19 5.94
CA SER A 25 -8.01 -8.28 5.35
C SER A 25 -8.77 -9.12 6.38
N ALA A 26 -8.35 -9.09 7.65
CA ALA A 26 -8.96 -9.87 8.72
C ALA A 26 -10.33 -9.37 9.17
N VAL A 27 -10.64 -8.12 8.86
CA VAL A 27 -11.88 -7.44 9.24
C VAL A 27 -12.59 -6.77 8.06
N GLU A 28 -12.10 -6.99 6.85
CA GLU A 28 -12.65 -6.38 5.65
C GLU A 28 -14.08 -6.84 5.39
N GLY A 29 -14.96 -5.87 5.13
CA GLY A 29 -16.38 -6.11 4.89
C GLY A 29 -17.19 -6.53 6.12
N LEU A 30 -16.60 -6.56 7.32
CA LEU A 30 -17.33 -6.84 8.55
C LEU A 30 -18.14 -5.63 9.03
N GLU A 31 -19.36 -5.90 9.49
CA GLU A 31 -20.20 -4.93 10.17
C GLU A 31 -19.51 -4.41 11.46
N PRO A 32 -19.79 -3.17 11.90
CA PRO A 32 -19.05 -2.53 12.99
C PRO A 32 -18.95 -3.36 14.27
N GLN A 33 -20.03 -4.04 14.68
CA GLN A 33 -20.02 -4.87 15.89
C GLN A 33 -19.14 -6.12 15.74
N GLU A 34 -19.24 -6.83 14.61
CA GLU A 34 -18.43 -8.03 14.35
C GLU A 34 -16.95 -7.66 14.22
N ARG A 35 -16.67 -6.51 13.60
CA ARG A 35 -15.34 -5.93 13.51
C ARG A 35 -14.75 -5.61 14.90
N ASP A 36 -15.50 -4.92 15.75
CA ASP A 36 -15.07 -4.61 17.12
C ASP A 36 -14.83 -5.86 17.96
N GLU A 37 -15.62 -6.93 17.75
CA GLU A 37 -15.40 -8.22 18.39
C GLU A 37 -14.14 -8.91 17.86
N ARG A 38 -13.93 -8.88 16.54
CA ARG A 38 -12.75 -9.46 15.87
C ARG A 38 -11.45 -8.76 16.27
N LEU A 39 -11.47 -7.44 16.44
CA LEU A 39 -10.30 -6.64 16.84
C LEU A 39 -9.87 -6.82 18.31
N LYS A 40 -10.66 -7.56 19.12
CA LYS A 40 -10.26 -7.96 20.49
C LYS A 40 -9.35 -9.19 20.53
N LEU A 41 -9.21 -9.90 19.41
CA LEU A 41 -8.31 -11.04 19.32
C LEU A 41 -6.85 -10.59 19.43
N ASP A 42 -6.00 -11.50 19.90
CA ASP A 42 -4.56 -11.31 19.78
C ASP A 42 -4.17 -11.20 18.31
N ILE A 43 -3.18 -10.36 17.99
CA ILE A 43 -2.82 -10.09 16.59
C ILE A 43 -2.40 -11.36 15.85
N SER A 44 -1.74 -12.29 16.54
CA SER A 44 -1.38 -13.59 15.95
C SER A 44 -2.61 -14.42 15.54
N GLU A 45 -3.69 -14.33 16.30
CA GLU A 45 -4.97 -14.96 15.95
C GLU A 45 -5.67 -14.18 14.84
N LEU A 46 -5.64 -12.84 14.90
CA LEU A 46 -6.22 -11.96 13.89
C LEU A 46 -5.65 -12.24 12.49
N LEU A 47 -4.33 -12.45 12.37
CA LEU A 47 -3.67 -12.79 11.09
C LEU A 47 -4.16 -14.10 10.45
N LEU A 48 -4.86 -14.96 11.20
CA LEU A 48 -5.46 -16.20 10.69
C LEU A 48 -6.92 -16.02 10.30
N GLN A 49 -7.51 -14.88 10.65
CA GLN A 49 -8.87 -14.53 10.29
C GLN A 49 -8.81 -13.77 8.98
N ASN A 50 -9.52 -14.24 7.96
CA ASN A 50 -9.85 -13.48 6.75
C ASN A 50 -10.92 -14.25 5.97
N PRO A 51 -11.70 -13.60 5.10
CA PRO A 51 -12.78 -14.23 4.35
C PRO A 51 -12.35 -15.41 3.46
N TRP A 52 -11.09 -15.41 3.03
CA TRP A 52 -10.58 -16.37 2.04
C TRP A 52 -9.85 -17.56 2.65
N HIS A 53 -9.67 -17.58 3.98
CA HIS A 53 -8.89 -18.59 4.71
C HIS A 53 -7.46 -18.72 4.17
N THR A 54 -6.79 -17.60 3.95
CA THR A 54 -5.39 -17.54 3.53
C THR A 54 -4.43 -17.95 4.65
N LEU A 55 -3.16 -18.21 4.30
CA LEU A 55 -2.12 -18.41 5.31
C LEU A 55 -1.84 -17.11 6.08
N SER A 56 -1.31 -17.23 7.30
CA SER A 56 -0.77 -16.07 8.03
C SER A 56 0.29 -15.35 7.18
N GLY A 57 0.17 -14.03 7.02
CA GLY A 57 1.11 -13.23 6.23
C GLY A 57 0.91 -13.32 4.71
N GLN A 58 -0.15 -13.98 4.23
CA GLN A 58 -0.45 -14.03 2.80
C GLN A 58 -1.14 -12.74 2.35
N PRO A 59 -0.51 -11.93 1.48
CA PRO A 59 -1.15 -10.74 0.90
C PRO A 59 -2.33 -11.14 -0.01
N THR A 60 -3.21 -10.18 -0.30
CA THR A 60 -4.41 -10.40 -1.14
C THR A 60 -4.20 -9.87 -2.55
N ASP A 61 -4.72 -8.69 -2.85
CA ASP A 61 -4.75 -8.08 -4.17
C ASP A 61 -3.74 -6.95 -4.25
N SER A 62 -3.93 -5.87 -3.49
CA SER A 62 -3.03 -4.71 -3.53
C SER A 62 -1.60 -5.06 -3.09
N GLY A 63 -1.44 -5.95 -2.11
CA GLY A 63 -0.13 -6.43 -1.69
C GLY A 63 0.56 -7.31 -2.74
N GLU A 64 -0.19 -8.21 -3.41
CA GLU A 64 0.36 -9.00 -4.52
C GLU A 64 0.77 -8.10 -5.70
N LEU A 65 -0.05 -7.09 -6.04
CA LEU A 65 0.26 -6.13 -7.09
C LEU A 65 1.47 -5.25 -6.72
N ALA A 66 1.59 -4.83 -5.46
CA ALA A 66 2.75 -4.10 -4.96
C ALA A 66 4.05 -4.94 -5.08
N VAL A 67 3.99 -6.24 -4.76
CA VAL A 67 5.13 -7.16 -4.94
C VAL A 67 5.50 -7.29 -6.42
N LEU A 68 4.52 -7.41 -7.31
CA LEU A 68 4.78 -7.44 -8.76
C LEU A 68 5.41 -6.14 -9.25
N LEU A 69 4.96 -4.99 -8.73
CA LEU A 69 5.54 -3.69 -9.03
C LEU A 69 6.99 -3.60 -8.53
N CYS A 70 7.31 -4.10 -7.33
CA CYS A 70 8.69 -4.24 -6.85
C CYS A 70 9.55 -5.07 -7.81
N ARG A 71 9.03 -6.21 -8.29
CA ARG A 71 9.76 -7.08 -9.23
C ARG A 71 10.04 -6.38 -10.55
N LEU A 72 9.07 -5.62 -11.06
CA LEU A 72 9.22 -4.80 -12.26
C LEU A 72 10.33 -3.75 -12.08
N LEU A 73 10.26 -2.97 -11.01
CA LEU A 73 11.26 -1.95 -10.69
C LEU A 73 12.65 -2.55 -10.51
N ALA A 74 12.76 -3.68 -9.80
CA ALA A 74 14.01 -4.40 -9.60
C ALA A 74 14.61 -4.95 -10.91
N HIS A 75 13.77 -5.32 -11.87
CA HIS A 75 14.19 -5.87 -13.16
C HIS A 75 14.66 -4.79 -14.14
N TYR A 76 13.83 -3.77 -14.36
CA TYR A 76 14.09 -2.72 -15.34
C TYR A 76 14.99 -1.60 -14.79
N GLY A 77 14.98 -1.37 -13.47
CA GLY A 77 15.65 -0.22 -12.85
C GLY A 77 14.92 1.11 -13.08
N GLU A 78 13.70 1.06 -13.57
CA GLU A 78 12.78 2.20 -13.77
C GLU A 78 11.35 1.68 -13.91
N TYR A 79 10.37 2.57 -13.80
CA TYR A 79 8.97 2.24 -14.07
C TYR A 79 8.72 2.12 -15.59
N GLN A 80 7.99 1.08 -15.98
CA GLN A 80 7.63 0.77 -17.36
C GLN A 80 6.13 0.49 -17.43
N GLU A 81 5.36 1.40 -18.03
CA GLU A 81 3.90 1.35 -18.07
C GLU A 81 3.36 0.07 -18.72
N GLU A 82 3.90 -0.29 -19.89
CA GLU A 82 3.52 -1.52 -20.59
C GLU A 82 3.87 -2.77 -19.77
N GLY A 83 5.02 -2.77 -19.09
CA GLY A 83 5.42 -3.86 -18.20
C GLY A 83 4.49 -4.01 -17.01
N ALA A 84 4.04 -2.89 -16.42
CA ALA A 84 3.12 -2.90 -15.29
C ALA A 84 1.76 -3.45 -15.71
N TRP A 85 1.23 -2.99 -16.85
CA TRP A 85 0.01 -3.52 -17.44
C TRP A 85 0.08 -5.04 -17.67
N GLN A 86 1.14 -5.52 -18.31
CA GLN A 86 1.35 -6.95 -18.56
C GLN A 86 1.44 -7.76 -17.25
N ALA A 87 2.08 -7.21 -16.22
CA ALA A 87 2.18 -7.87 -14.90
C ALA A 87 0.80 -7.97 -14.22
N TYR A 88 -0.02 -6.92 -14.29
CA TYR A 88 -1.36 -6.91 -13.69
C TYR A 88 -2.36 -7.79 -14.47
N GLU A 89 -2.27 -7.81 -15.81
CA GLU A 89 -3.04 -8.74 -16.64
C GLU A 89 -2.65 -10.20 -16.33
N TYR A 90 -1.36 -10.47 -16.19
CA TYR A 90 -0.87 -11.78 -15.77
C TYR A 90 -1.40 -12.15 -14.37
N TRP A 91 -1.37 -11.21 -13.42
CA TRP A 91 -1.93 -11.42 -12.08
C TRP A 91 -3.40 -11.85 -12.16
N LEU A 92 -4.24 -11.15 -12.93
CA LEU A 92 -5.64 -11.54 -13.09
C LEU A 92 -5.80 -12.94 -13.71
N ARG A 93 -4.98 -13.28 -14.71
CA ARG A 93 -4.99 -14.61 -15.35
C ARG A 93 -4.57 -15.75 -14.43
N THR A 94 -3.89 -15.47 -13.32
CA THR A 94 -3.56 -16.48 -12.31
C THR A 94 -4.73 -16.81 -11.38
N GLU A 95 -5.91 -16.25 -11.65
CA GLU A 95 -7.15 -16.44 -10.89
C GLU A 95 -6.96 -16.14 -9.39
N PRO A 96 -6.69 -14.87 -9.02
CA PRO A 96 -6.60 -14.49 -7.61
C PRO A 96 -7.93 -14.70 -6.90
N PHE A 97 -7.85 -14.99 -5.60
CA PHE A 97 -9.03 -15.27 -4.77
C PHE A 97 -9.73 -13.98 -4.29
N ALA A 98 -8.97 -12.89 -4.17
CA ALA A 98 -9.45 -11.54 -3.88
C ALA A 98 -9.28 -10.70 -5.15
N VAL A 99 -10.39 -10.34 -5.80
CA VAL A 99 -10.37 -9.50 -7.00
C VAL A 99 -11.46 -8.45 -6.89
N PRO A 100 -11.12 -7.20 -6.55
CA PRO A 100 -12.08 -6.10 -6.54
C PRO A 100 -12.74 -5.92 -7.91
N ALA A 101 -14.03 -5.57 -7.91
CA ALA A 101 -14.83 -5.50 -9.13
C ALA A 101 -14.32 -4.43 -10.10
N GLU A 102 -13.87 -3.29 -9.57
CA GLU A 102 -13.32 -2.19 -10.35
C GLU A 102 -11.97 -2.54 -10.97
N LEU A 103 -11.08 -3.20 -10.22
CA LEU A 103 -9.80 -3.67 -10.75
C LEU A 103 -10.03 -4.71 -11.86
N LYS A 104 -10.95 -5.65 -11.63
CA LYS A 104 -11.30 -6.68 -12.62
C LYS A 104 -11.80 -6.06 -13.91
N ARG A 105 -12.75 -5.12 -13.85
CA ARG A 105 -13.26 -4.42 -15.04
C ARG A 105 -12.13 -3.69 -15.77
N ALA A 106 -11.31 -2.94 -15.03
CA ALA A 106 -10.23 -2.19 -15.61
C ALA A 106 -9.22 -3.08 -16.36
N LEU A 107 -8.81 -4.21 -15.78
CA LEU A 107 -7.89 -5.17 -16.41
C LEU A 107 -8.50 -5.98 -17.56
N LEU A 108 -9.83 -5.96 -17.70
CA LEU A 108 -10.54 -6.44 -18.88
C LEU A 108 -10.77 -5.32 -19.92
N SER A 109 -10.05 -4.21 -19.78
CA SER A 109 -10.15 -3.01 -20.63
C SER A 109 -11.50 -2.29 -20.57
N GLU A 110 -12.24 -2.46 -19.46
CA GLU A 110 -13.48 -1.75 -19.15
C GLU A 110 -13.24 -0.74 -18.01
N GLN A 111 -12.27 0.16 -18.22
CA GLN A 111 -11.91 1.17 -17.23
C GLN A 111 -13.08 2.12 -16.96
N ASP A 112 -13.25 2.49 -15.70
CA ASP A 112 -14.29 3.42 -15.24
C ASP A 112 -13.65 4.75 -14.83
N GLU A 113 -13.86 5.79 -15.63
CA GLU A 113 -13.33 7.14 -15.38
C GLU A 113 -13.91 7.79 -14.12
N GLN A 114 -15.03 7.29 -13.60
CA GLN A 114 -15.66 7.79 -12.38
C GLN A 114 -15.22 7.01 -11.14
N SER A 115 -14.62 5.82 -11.31
CA SER A 115 -14.16 5.01 -10.19
C SER A 115 -13.13 5.76 -9.35
N CYS A 116 -13.43 5.88 -8.07
CA CYS A 116 -12.56 6.48 -7.05
C CYS A 116 -12.16 5.45 -5.97
N ALA A 117 -11.95 4.20 -6.37
CA ALA A 117 -11.50 3.15 -5.45
C ALA A 117 -10.01 3.26 -5.12
N THR A 118 -9.60 2.46 -4.14
CA THR A 118 -8.35 2.53 -3.37
C THR A 118 -7.25 1.63 -3.92
N THR A 119 -7.60 0.58 -4.66
CA THR A 119 -6.68 -0.49 -5.10
C THR A 119 -5.44 0.02 -5.84
N ALA A 120 -5.56 1.08 -6.64
CA ALA A 120 -4.41 1.71 -7.28
C ALA A 120 -3.49 2.47 -6.30
N LEU A 121 -4.06 3.20 -5.35
CA LEU A 121 -3.29 3.90 -4.32
C LEU A 121 -2.56 2.91 -3.38
N ALA A 122 -3.22 1.81 -3.02
CA ALA A 122 -2.69 0.82 -2.11
C ALA A 122 -1.50 0.03 -2.68
N ARG A 123 -1.40 -0.13 -4.01
CA ARG A 123 -0.28 -0.87 -4.64
C ARG A 123 0.93 -0.01 -5.02
N VAL A 124 0.80 1.32 -5.10
CA VAL A 124 1.78 2.18 -5.82
C VAL A 124 3.00 2.58 -4.99
N ALA A 125 2.99 2.36 -3.67
CA ALA A 125 4.08 2.73 -2.76
C ALA A 125 5.50 2.28 -3.20
N PRO A 126 5.69 1.09 -3.82
CA PRO A 126 7.00 0.65 -4.31
C PRO A 126 7.71 1.63 -5.25
N VAL A 127 6.98 2.48 -5.98
CA VAL A 127 7.58 3.51 -6.84
C VAL A 127 8.52 4.42 -6.03
N ALA A 128 8.19 4.71 -4.78
CA ALA A 128 9.02 5.56 -3.90
C ALA A 128 10.42 4.97 -3.64
N LEU A 129 10.61 3.66 -3.76
CA LEU A 129 11.92 3.01 -3.58
C LEU A 129 12.95 3.43 -4.63
N MET A 130 12.49 4.03 -5.74
CA MET A 130 13.36 4.55 -6.80
C MET A 130 13.98 5.92 -6.47
N VAL A 131 13.70 6.48 -5.28
CA VAL A 131 14.19 7.80 -4.86
C VAL A 131 15.71 8.01 -4.99
N PRO A 132 16.61 7.02 -4.81
CA PRO A 132 18.05 7.26 -5.00
C PRO A 132 18.44 7.63 -6.44
N TYR A 133 17.55 7.41 -7.40
CA TYR A 133 17.81 7.58 -8.83
C TYR A 133 16.91 8.63 -9.48
N GLN A 134 15.88 9.10 -8.78
CA GLN A 134 14.80 9.88 -9.38
C GLN A 134 14.34 11.01 -8.48
N SER A 135 13.93 12.10 -9.10
CA SER A 135 13.35 13.24 -8.39
C SER A 135 11.91 12.96 -7.94
N LEU A 136 11.45 13.60 -6.86
CA LEU A 136 10.07 13.47 -6.39
C LEU A 136 9.01 13.73 -7.49
N PRO A 137 9.14 14.76 -8.36
CA PRO A 137 8.21 14.95 -9.48
C PRO A 137 8.19 13.78 -10.48
N GLN A 138 9.34 13.13 -10.71
CA GLN A 138 9.39 11.96 -11.60
C GLN A 138 8.72 10.74 -10.94
N LEU A 139 8.94 10.53 -9.65
CA LEU A 139 8.24 9.48 -8.90
C LEU A 139 6.73 9.70 -8.90
N ALA A 140 6.29 10.96 -8.74
CA ALA A 140 4.88 11.34 -8.84
C ALA A 140 4.31 11.00 -10.23
N ALA A 141 5.03 11.35 -11.30
CA ALA A 141 4.61 11.05 -12.66
C ALA A 141 4.47 9.54 -12.91
N TRP A 142 5.39 8.72 -12.40
CA TRP A 142 5.29 7.26 -12.47
C TRP A 142 4.10 6.72 -11.67
N ALA A 143 3.86 7.24 -10.46
CA ALA A 143 2.71 6.85 -9.65
C ALA A 143 1.37 7.20 -10.32
N MET A 144 1.29 8.37 -10.95
CA MET A 144 0.13 8.80 -11.74
C MET A 144 -0.10 7.88 -12.94
N ALA A 145 0.96 7.53 -13.68
CA ALA A 145 0.90 6.63 -14.83
C ALA A 145 0.45 5.22 -14.43
N ASP A 146 1.00 4.63 -13.35
CA ASP A 146 0.56 3.33 -12.83
C ASP A 146 -0.91 3.35 -12.41
N THR A 147 -1.32 4.41 -11.73
CA THR A 147 -2.71 4.57 -11.29
C THR A 147 -3.65 4.61 -12.49
N ALA A 148 -3.31 5.40 -13.52
CA ALA A 148 -4.11 5.61 -14.72
C ALA A 148 -4.38 4.32 -15.51
N LEU A 149 -3.50 3.30 -15.40
CA LEU A 149 -3.72 1.99 -16.03
C LEU A 149 -5.06 1.37 -15.63
N THR A 150 -5.46 1.54 -14.36
CA THR A 150 -6.66 0.88 -13.82
C THR A 150 -7.72 1.85 -13.31
N HIS A 151 -7.30 3.03 -12.87
CA HIS A 151 -8.12 4.06 -12.26
C HIS A 151 -7.81 5.40 -12.94
N PRO A 152 -8.31 5.63 -14.17
CA PRO A 152 -7.98 6.81 -14.96
C PRO A 152 -8.56 8.11 -14.36
N ASN A 153 -9.39 8.03 -13.33
CA ASN A 153 -9.88 9.21 -12.62
C ASN A 153 -8.71 10.08 -12.11
N MET A 154 -8.73 11.37 -12.48
CA MET A 154 -7.65 12.31 -12.17
C MET A 154 -7.43 12.48 -10.65
N LEU A 155 -8.48 12.33 -9.84
CA LEU A 155 -8.40 12.37 -8.38
C LEU A 155 -7.48 11.26 -7.86
N CYS A 156 -7.65 10.03 -8.36
CA CYS A 156 -6.82 8.88 -7.98
C CYS A 156 -5.36 9.10 -8.37
N GLN A 157 -5.12 9.61 -9.58
CA GLN A 157 -3.77 9.89 -10.08
C GLN A 157 -3.08 10.95 -9.20
N GLN A 158 -3.72 12.09 -8.97
CA GLN A 158 -3.14 13.19 -8.19
C GLN A 158 -2.83 12.78 -6.74
N ILE A 159 -3.72 12.01 -6.10
CA ILE A 159 -3.48 11.46 -4.76
C ILE A 159 -2.27 10.53 -4.76
N SER A 160 -2.20 9.60 -5.72
CA SER A 160 -1.07 8.66 -5.83
C SER A 160 0.27 9.37 -6.06
N GLY A 161 0.26 10.45 -6.87
CA GLY A 161 1.41 11.32 -7.06
C GLY A 161 1.88 11.98 -5.76
N LEU A 162 0.97 12.63 -5.02
CA LEU A 162 1.29 13.25 -3.72
C LEU A 162 1.77 12.24 -2.69
N TYR A 163 1.12 11.07 -2.63
CA TYR A 163 1.45 10.00 -1.70
C TYR A 163 2.87 9.46 -1.95
N VAL A 164 3.22 9.16 -3.21
CA VAL A 164 4.57 8.69 -3.55
C VAL A 164 5.64 9.78 -3.36
N MET A 165 5.32 11.05 -3.60
CA MET A 165 6.22 12.16 -3.24
C MET A 165 6.50 12.22 -1.74
N ALA A 166 5.47 12.05 -0.91
CA ALA A 166 5.61 12.02 0.54
C ALA A 166 6.50 10.86 1.00
N LEU A 167 6.24 9.66 0.48
CA LEU A 167 7.07 8.48 0.74
C LEU A 167 8.53 8.70 0.31
N GLY A 168 8.77 9.15 -0.93
CA GLY A 168 10.12 9.43 -1.41
C GLY A 168 10.85 10.46 -0.53
N HIS A 169 10.15 11.52 -0.10
CA HIS A 169 10.72 12.54 0.76
C HIS A 169 11.17 11.98 2.11
N VAL A 170 10.34 11.20 2.80
CA VAL A 170 10.70 10.64 4.11
C VAL A 170 11.80 9.58 4.03
N LEU A 171 11.92 8.87 2.89
CA LEU A 171 12.99 7.90 2.68
C LEU A 171 14.37 8.57 2.68
N GLU A 172 14.51 9.74 2.07
CA GLU A 172 15.79 10.45 1.95
C GLU A 172 16.06 11.46 3.06
N ASN A 173 15.01 11.97 3.71
CA ASN A 173 15.13 13.07 4.66
C ASN A 173 14.66 12.65 6.05
N ASP A 174 15.33 13.20 7.07
CA ASP A 174 14.76 13.19 8.42
C ASP A 174 13.67 14.26 8.47
N CYS A 175 12.43 13.84 8.68
CA CYS A 175 11.25 14.68 8.53
C CYS A 175 10.21 14.26 9.57
N SER A 176 9.81 15.20 10.42
CA SER A 176 8.72 14.98 11.37
C SER A 176 7.38 14.90 10.66
N ALA A 177 6.38 14.28 11.31
CA ALA A 177 5.01 14.19 10.81
C ALA A 177 4.43 15.58 10.45
N ASP A 178 4.62 16.57 11.31
CA ASP A 178 4.15 17.94 11.08
C ASP A 178 4.80 18.58 9.84
N GLN A 179 6.12 18.40 9.66
CA GLN A 179 6.83 18.90 8.49
C GLN A 179 6.35 18.23 7.20
N LEU A 180 6.17 16.90 7.23
CA LEU A 180 5.69 16.15 6.07
C LEU A 180 4.26 16.58 5.70
N TYR A 181 3.38 16.76 6.67
CA TYR A 181 2.03 17.26 6.44
C TYR A 181 2.03 18.65 5.79
N GLN A 182 2.86 19.59 6.27
CA GLN A 182 2.99 20.92 5.64
C GLN A 182 3.51 20.81 4.21
N LEU A 183 4.49 19.93 3.95
CA LEU A 183 5.00 19.69 2.60
C LEU A 183 3.92 19.14 1.65
N ILE A 184 3.15 18.15 2.10
CA ILE A 184 2.03 17.60 1.31
C ILE A 184 1.03 18.71 0.95
N LYS A 185 0.69 19.57 1.92
CA LYS A 185 -0.21 20.71 1.73
C LYS A 185 0.35 21.74 0.74
N ASP A 186 1.63 22.06 0.85
CA ASP A 186 2.32 22.98 -0.05
C ASP A 186 2.38 22.43 -1.48
N TRP A 187 2.73 21.15 -1.64
CA TRP A 187 2.74 20.49 -2.95
C TRP A 187 1.34 20.43 -3.57
N ALA A 188 0.31 20.10 -2.80
CA ALA A 188 -1.06 20.11 -3.27
C ALA A 188 -1.47 21.49 -3.83
N SER A 189 -1.07 22.57 -3.14
CA SER A 189 -1.30 23.94 -3.60
C SER A 189 -0.52 24.28 -4.87
N GLN A 190 0.79 23.97 -4.89
CA GLN A 190 1.69 24.29 -6.01
C GLN A 190 1.32 23.53 -7.29
N LEU A 191 0.97 22.25 -7.15
CA LEU A 191 0.56 21.37 -8.24
C LEU A 191 -0.90 21.63 -8.69
N LYS A 192 -1.65 22.46 -7.95
CA LYS A 192 -3.05 22.78 -8.24
C LYS A 192 -3.92 21.54 -8.37
N VAL A 193 -3.77 20.61 -7.43
CA VAL A 193 -4.58 19.39 -7.37
C VAL A 193 -6.05 19.72 -7.14
N ASP A 194 -6.92 18.73 -7.32
CA ASP A 194 -8.36 18.90 -7.09
C ASP A 194 -8.66 19.46 -5.68
N LYS A 195 -9.64 20.36 -5.60
CA LYS A 195 -10.05 20.99 -4.35
C LYS A 195 -10.54 19.98 -3.31
N ALA A 196 -11.08 18.84 -3.73
CA ALA A 196 -11.48 17.75 -2.83
C ALA A 196 -10.26 17.15 -2.11
N ILE A 197 -9.12 17.02 -2.80
CA ILE A 197 -7.86 16.55 -2.19
C ILE A 197 -7.35 17.58 -1.17
N VAL A 198 -7.35 18.87 -1.53
CA VAL A 198 -6.96 19.95 -0.61
C VAL A 198 -7.81 19.94 0.66
N ARG A 199 -9.13 19.76 0.51
CA ARG A 199 -10.06 19.65 1.67
C ARG A 199 -9.75 18.42 2.53
N ALA A 200 -9.51 17.27 1.91
CA ALA A 200 -9.17 16.04 2.63
C ALA A 200 -7.88 16.20 3.44
N ILE A 201 -6.84 16.83 2.87
CA ILE A 201 -5.59 17.18 3.57
C ILE A 201 -5.89 18.10 4.76
N ASP A 202 -6.63 19.20 4.55
CA ASP A 202 -6.94 20.16 5.61
C ASP A 202 -7.78 19.53 6.75
N GLN A 203 -8.72 18.63 6.42
CA GLN A 203 -9.55 17.94 7.39
C GLN A 203 -8.75 16.95 8.25
N ALA A 204 -7.75 16.28 7.67
CA ALA A 204 -6.89 15.34 8.39
C ALA A 204 -6.16 15.96 9.60
N LEU A 205 -5.99 17.29 9.63
CA LEU A 205 -5.42 17.99 10.79
C LEU A 205 -6.37 18.09 11.99
N PHE A 206 -7.67 17.83 11.80
CA PHE A 206 -8.67 18.05 12.85
C PHE A 206 -9.50 16.81 13.13
N MET A 207 -9.72 15.97 12.12
CA MET A 207 -10.51 14.78 12.26
C MET A 207 -10.11 13.69 11.26
N PRO A 208 -10.31 12.42 11.66
CA PRO A 208 -10.25 11.33 10.72
C PRO A 208 -11.45 11.41 9.76
N PRO A 209 -11.45 10.63 8.67
CA PRO A 209 -12.62 10.53 7.81
C PRO A 209 -13.85 10.03 8.60
N THR A 210 -15.06 10.39 8.15
CA THR A 210 -16.30 10.08 8.86
C THR A 210 -17.16 9.01 8.17
N ASP A 211 -16.94 8.75 6.88
CA ASP A 211 -17.74 7.81 6.07
C ASP A 211 -16.82 6.78 5.40
N PHE A 212 -16.55 5.70 6.11
CA PHE A 212 -15.68 4.63 5.62
C PHE A 212 -16.47 3.56 4.84
N ASP A 213 -17.74 3.35 5.18
CA ASP A 213 -18.52 2.21 4.68
C ASP A 213 -19.15 2.49 3.30
N GLN A 214 -19.58 3.73 3.02
CA GLN A 214 -20.16 4.11 1.72
C GLN A 214 -19.72 5.49 1.22
N PRO A 215 -18.41 5.74 1.09
CA PRO A 215 -17.93 7.04 0.65
C PRO A 215 -18.26 7.32 -0.82
N ASP A 216 -18.57 8.58 -1.12
CA ASP A 216 -18.61 9.10 -2.50
C ASP A 216 -17.27 8.91 -3.22
N SER A 217 -16.15 8.86 -2.48
CA SER A 217 -14.79 8.68 -3.00
C SER A 217 -13.90 7.96 -1.99
N ALA A 218 -13.75 6.64 -2.13
CA ALA A 218 -12.97 5.82 -1.21
C ALA A 218 -11.48 6.20 -1.17
N VAL A 219 -10.91 6.64 -2.30
CA VAL A 219 -9.51 7.09 -2.36
C VAL A 219 -9.24 8.34 -1.52
N LEU A 220 -10.22 9.26 -1.39
CA LEU A 220 -10.09 10.44 -0.53
C LEU A 220 -10.10 10.05 0.95
N ILE A 221 -10.99 9.13 1.34
CA ILE A 221 -11.04 8.57 2.69
C ILE A 221 -9.71 7.91 3.04
N CYS A 222 -9.19 7.09 2.12
CA CYS A 222 -7.93 6.38 2.29
C CYS A 222 -6.75 7.35 2.50
N PHE A 223 -6.64 8.37 1.66
CA PHE A 223 -5.56 9.35 1.75
C PHE A 223 -5.68 10.25 3.00
N GLN A 224 -6.88 10.71 3.33
CA GLN A 224 -7.12 11.45 4.57
C GLN A 224 -6.80 10.58 5.80
N ASN A 225 -7.17 9.29 5.79
CA ASN A 225 -6.81 8.37 6.87
C ASN A 225 -5.30 8.24 7.00
N ALA A 226 -4.55 8.08 5.91
CA ALA A 226 -3.10 7.99 5.96
C ALA A 226 -2.44 9.24 6.58
N ILE A 227 -2.93 10.44 6.23
CA ILE A 227 -2.45 11.71 6.83
C ILE A 227 -2.88 11.80 8.30
N TRP A 228 -4.09 11.39 8.65
CA TRP A 228 -4.55 11.34 10.05
C TRP A 228 -3.65 10.42 10.88
N GLN A 229 -3.36 9.21 10.41
CA GLN A 229 -2.49 8.28 11.13
C GLN A 229 -1.05 8.82 11.23
N LEU A 230 -0.53 9.46 10.18
CA LEU A 230 0.77 10.14 10.23
C LEU A 230 0.85 11.16 11.39
N LEU A 231 -0.22 11.92 11.62
CA LEU A 231 -0.25 12.99 12.62
C LEU A 231 -0.55 12.50 14.05
N TYR A 232 -1.30 11.41 14.20
CA TYR A 232 -1.91 11.05 15.48
C TYR A 232 -1.60 9.64 15.99
N ALA A 233 -1.14 8.71 15.15
CA ALA A 233 -0.79 7.37 15.60
C ALA A 233 0.40 7.41 16.56
N GLN A 234 0.29 6.72 17.70
CA GLN A 234 1.37 6.68 18.68
C GLN A 234 2.55 5.82 18.22
N ASP A 235 2.22 4.74 17.52
CA ASP A 235 3.16 3.82 16.89
C ASP A 235 2.51 3.19 15.65
N TYR A 236 3.25 2.32 14.96
CA TYR A 236 2.77 1.65 13.75
C TYR A 236 1.49 0.85 14.01
N LEU A 237 1.45 0.05 15.09
CA LEU A 237 0.38 -0.90 15.35
C LEU A 237 -0.89 -0.18 15.83
N ASP A 238 -0.75 0.85 16.66
CA ASP A 238 -1.84 1.75 17.06
C ASP A 238 -2.53 2.35 15.82
N GLY A 239 -1.75 2.91 14.88
CA GLY A 239 -2.28 3.46 13.64
C GLY A 239 -2.98 2.43 12.75
N MET A 240 -2.49 1.18 12.72
CA MET A 240 -3.16 0.09 12.00
C MET A 240 -4.48 -0.28 12.68
N LEU A 241 -4.49 -0.49 13.99
CA LEU A 241 -5.70 -0.86 14.73
C LEU A 241 -6.78 0.23 14.67
N ASP A 242 -6.41 1.52 14.76
CA ASP A 242 -7.35 2.62 14.57
C ASP A 242 -7.90 2.65 13.14
N THR A 243 -7.06 2.44 12.13
CA THR A 243 -7.49 2.33 10.73
C THR A 243 -8.48 1.18 10.53
N LEU A 244 -8.18 -0.01 11.07
CA LEU A 244 -9.04 -1.19 10.96
C LEU A 244 -10.39 -0.95 11.64
N LYS A 245 -10.40 -0.34 12.82
CA LYS A 245 -11.62 -0.05 13.58
C LYS A 245 -12.61 0.81 12.80
N ARG A 246 -12.12 1.67 11.91
CA ARG A 246 -12.93 2.59 11.11
C ARG A 246 -13.76 1.91 10.03
N GLY A 247 -13.36 0.74 9.54
CA GLY A 247 -14.12 -0.01 8.55
C GLY A 247 -13.84 0.41 7.11
N GLY A 248 -14.85 0.21 6.25
CA GLY A 248 -14.69 0.31 4.80
C GLY A 248 -13.74 -0.75 4.22
N ASP A 249 -12.95 -0.32 3.24
CA ASP A 249 -11.86 -1.10 2.67
C ASP A 249 -10.64 -1.10 3.61
N THR A 250 -10.74 -1.89 4.67
CA THR A 250 -9.74 -1.92 5.74
C THR A 250 -8.38 -2.42 5.26
N ALA A 251 -8.33 -3.32 4.29
CA ALA A 251 -7.10 -3.84 3.70
C ALA A 251 -6.32 -2.71 3.00
N ASN A 252 -6.95 -2.00 2.06
CA ASN A 252 -6.28 -0.94 1.32
C ASN A 252 -6.01 0.30 2.19
N ASN A 253 -6.94 0.67 3.08
CA ASN A 253 -6.74 1.78 4.01
C ASN A 253 -5.53 1.55 4.92
N ALA A 254 -5.38 0.33 5.45
CA ALA A 254 -4.25 -0.04 6.30
C ALA A 254 -2.95 -0.19 5.49
N ALA A 255 -3.01 -0.68 4.25
CA ALA A 255 -1.84 -0.74 3.37
C ALA A 255 -1.23 0.65 3.12
N VAL A 256 -2.07 1.64 2.82
CA VAL A 256 -1.62 3.02 2.53
C VAL A 256 -1.11 3.72 3.79
N ALA A 257 -1.86 3.66 4.90
CA ALA A 257 -1.39 4.22 6.17
C ALA A 257 -0.12 3.50 6.65
N GLY A 258 -0.06 2.18 6.48
CA GLY A 258 1.03 1.33 6.94
C GLY A 258 2.33 1.59 6.20
N ALA A 259 2.30 1.78 4.87
CA ALA A 259 3.50 2.13 4.13
C ALA A 259 4.05 3.51 4.57
N LEU A 260 3.18 4.48 4.82
CA LEU A 260 3.58 5.82 5.26
C LEU A 260 4.20 5.80 6.65
N LEU A 261 3.53 5.19 7.64
CA LEU A 261 4.05 5.05 9.00
C LEU A 261 5.34 4.23 9.01
N GLY A 262 5.38 3.12 8.28
CA GLY A 262 6.56 2.29 8.15
C GLY A 262 7.75 3.03 7.51
N ALA A 263 7.51 3.89 6.52
CA ALA A 263 8.55 4.72 5.93
C ALA A 263 9.08 5.80 6.89
N CYS A 264 8.21 6.35 7.74
CA CYS A 264 8.58 7.35 8.74
C CYS A 264 9.37 6.74 9.90
N TYR A 265 8.89 5.62 10.44
CA TYR A 265 9.43 5.02 11.66
C TYR A 265 10.54 3.98 11.40
N GLY A 266 10.57 3.40 10.21
CA GLY A 266 11.49 2.33 9.84
C GLY A 266 11.01 0.93 10.23
N VAL A 267 11.68 -0.08 9.68
CA VAL A 267 11.26 -1.49 9.75
C VAL A 267 11.16 -2.05 11.17
N ALA A 268 11.88 -1.48 12.14
CA ALA A 268 11.88 -1.94 13.51
C ALA A 268 10.52 -1.74 14.21
N GLU A 269 9.74 -0.73 13.81
CA GLU A 269 8.39 -0.50 14.35
C GLU A 269 7.34 -1.44 13.79
N VAL A 270 7.60 -2.09 12.64
CA VAL A 270 6.69 -3.12 12.12
C VAL A 270 6.93 -4.42 12.89
N PRO A 271 5.91 -4.96 13.60
CA PRO A 271 6.11 -6.08 14.52
C PRO A 271 6.78 -7.29 13.85
N GLU A 272 7.85 -7.78 14.47
CA GLU A 272 8.69 -8.83 13.90
C GLU A 272 7.91 -10.10 13.56
N PHE A 273 6.94 -10.50 14.39
CA PHE A 273 6.14 -11.70 14.13
C PHE A 273 5.27 -11.57 12.86
N ILE A 274 4.80 -10.35 12.51
CA ILE A 274 4.06 -10.11 11.26
C ILE A 274 5.02 -10.17 10.07
N ARG A 275 6.20 -9.53 10.20
CA ARG A 275 7.26 -9.61 9.18
C ARG A 275 7.69 -11.06 8.93
N ASN A 276 7.80 -11.85 9.99
CA ASN A 276 8.10 -13.28 9.90
C ASN A 276 6.96 -14.06 9.23
N ALA A 277 5.69 -13.79 9.56
CA ALA A 277 4.56 -14.41 8.89
C ALA A 277 4.61 -14.16 7.38
N ILE A 278 4.85 -12.91 6.95
CA ILE A 278 4.97 -12.52 5.54
C ILE A 278 6.14 -13.25 4.86
N THR A 279 7.34 -13.20 5.45
CA THR A 279 8.56 -13.78 4.83
C THR A 279 8.56 -15.30 4.77
N HIS A 280 7.82 -15.97 5.65
CA HIS A 280 7.69 -17.43 5.70
C HIS A 280 6.43 -17.94 5.01
N CYS A 281 5.53 -17.07 4.57
CA CYS A 281 4.33 -17.46 3.85
C CYS A 281 4.69 -18.08 2.49
N ARG A 282 4.24 -19.32 2.25
CA ARG A 282 4.44 -20.09 1.01
C ARG A 282 3.12 -20.70 0.60
N PRO A 283 2.23 -19.97 -0.10
CA PRO A 283 0.95 -20.51 -0.55
C PRO A 283 1.13 -21.42 -1.78
N LEU A 284 1.88 -22.51 -1.60
CA LEU A 284 2.17 -23.49 -2.64
C LEU A 284 1.04 -24.53 -2.73
N LYS A 285 0.56 -24.78 -3.94
CA LYS A 285 -0.48 -25.76 -4.22
C LYS A 285 -0.11 -27.15 -3.68
N GLY A 286 -1.03 -27.76 -2.93
CA GLY A 286 -0.86 -29.11 -2.37
C GLY A 286 -0.14 -29.16 -1.02
N GLN A 287 0.33 -28.03 -0.48
CA GLN A 287 0.80 -27.97 0.90
C GLN A 287 -0.36 -27.96 1.90
N PHE A 288 -0.13 -28.55 3.08
CA PHE A 288 -1.12 -28.57 4.15
C PHE A 288 -1.50 -27.15 4.59
N GLY A 289 -2.80 -26.89 4.77
CA GLY A 289 -3.32 -25.58 5.16
C GLY A 289 -3.46 -24.56 4.03
N VAL A 290 -2.91 -24.82 2.84
CA VAL A 290 -3.04 -23.90 1.69
C VAL A 290 -4.37 -24.09 0.98
N ARG A 291 -5.30 -23.16 1.19
CA ARG A 291 -6.58 -23.09 0.47
C ARG A 291 -6.53 -22.18 -0.75
N GLN A 292 -5.71 -21.15 -0.68
CA GLN A 292 -5.56 -20.13 -1.73
C GLN A 292 -4.13 -20.14 -2.28
N PRO A 293 -3.76 -21.11 -3.13
CA PRO A 293 -2.41 -21.17 -3.68
C PRO A 293 -2.18 -20.01 -4.65
N ARG A 294 -0.97 -19.47 -4.67
CA ARG A 294 -0.56 -18.36 -5.55
C ARG A 294 0.77 -18.67 -6.23
N PRO A 295 1.03 -18.15 -7.45
CA PRO A 295 2.32 -18.32 -8.10
C PRO A 295 3.44 -17.60 -7.32
N GLU A 296 4.67 -18.09 -7.40
CA GLU A 296 5.80 -17.57 -6.59
C GLU A 296 6.09 -16.08 -6.84
N CYS A 297 5.77 -15.56 -8.02
CA CYS A 297 5.93 -14.15 -8.33
C CYS A 297 5.03 -13.23 -7.47
N CYS A 298 3.93 -13.75 -6.94
CA CYS A 298 3.00 -13.03 -6.05
C CYS A 298 3.38 -13.16 -4.57
N TRP A 299 4.36 -14.00 -4.23
CA TRP A 299 4.75 -14.19 -2.83
C TRP A 299 5.60 -13.02 -2.34
N ALA A 300 5.26 -12.51 -1.16
CA ALA A 300 5.98 -11.44 -0.47
C ALA A 300 7.23 -11.93 0.30
N ASN A 301 7.70 -13.14 0.02
CA ASN A 301 8.80 -13.75 0.74
C ASN A 301 10.19 -13.19 0.40
N GLU A 302 10.30 -12.49 -0.71
CA GLU A 302 11.54 -11.85 -1.17
C GLU A 302 11.55 -10.34 -0.88
N THR A 303 10.70 -9.83 0.03
CA THR A 303 10.57 -8.39 0.32
C THR A 303 11.90 -7.72 0.65
N ASP A 304 12.73 -8.30 1.53
CA ASP A 304 14.07 -7.76 1.85
C ASP A 304 14.95 -7.66 0.61
N TYR A 305 14.99 -8.75 -0.16
CA TYR A 305 15.82 -8.88 -1.33
C TYR A 305 15.41 -7.89 -2.42
N LEU A 306 14.11 -7.80 -2.74
CA LEU A 306 13.59 -6.88 -3.75
C LEU A 306 13.82 -5.42 -3.35
N THR A 307 13.57 -5.06 -2.09
CA THR A 307 13.80 -3.70 -1.58
C THR A 307 15.27 -3.31 -1.71
N GLU A 308 16.19 -4.18 -1.29
CA GLU A 308 17.63 -3.93 -1.39
C GLU A 308 18.11 -3.91 -2.86
N GLN A 309 17.54 -4.76 -3.71
CA GLN A 309 17.84 -4.79 -5.13
C GLN A 309 17.48 -3.45 -5.79
N ILE A 310 16.27 -2.94 -5.51
CA ILE A 310 15.80 -1.65 -6.03
C ILE A 310 16.71 -0.53 -5.55
N LEU A 311 16.96 -0.41 -4.23
CA LEU A 311 17.77 0.66 -3.66
C LEU A 311 19.24 0.66 -4.12
N SER A 312 19.77 -0.50 -4.50
CA SER A 312 21.17 -0.64 -4.92
C SER A 312 21.36 -0.61 -6.43
N GLY A 313 20.27 -0.74 -7.20
CA GLY A 313 20.31 -0.81 -8.67
C GLY A 313 21.06 -2.05 -9.18
N ARG A 314 21.35 -3.02 -8.30
CA ARG A 314 22.08 -4.25 -8.67
C ARG A 314 21.10 -5.20 -9.33
N LYS A 315 21.43 -5.72 -10.52
CA LYS A 315 20.64 -6.80 -11.12
C LYS A 315 20.92 -8.11 -10.39
N LYS A 316 19.89 -8.97 -10.25
CA LYS A 316 20.05 -10.36 -9.77
C LYS A 316 21.13 -11.02 -10.63
N PRO A 317 22.20 -11.60 -10.04
CA PRO A 317 23.16 -12.36 -10.83
C PRO A 317 22.42 -13.50 -11.55
N ALA A 318 22.72 -13.66 -12.83
CA ALA A 318 22.10 -14.65 -13.72
C ALA A 318 22.26 -16.08 -13.20
#